data_AF-A0A7J9MND7-F1
#
_entry.id   AF-A0A7J9MND7-F1
#
_cell.length_a   1.000
_cell.length_b   1.000
_cell.length_c   1.000
_cell.angle_alpha   90.00
_cell.angle_beta   90.00
_cell.angle_gamma   90.00
#
_symmetry.space_group_name_H-M   'P 1'
#
loop_
_entity.id
_entity.type
_entity.pdbx_description
1 polymer ?
#
loop_
_entity_poly.entity_id
_entity_poly.type
_entity_poly.pdbx_seq_one_letter_code
_entity_poly.pdbx_strand_id
1 'polypeptide(L)'
;MKGLKQKKAHLMEIQVNGGTIAQKVDFAYGFFEKQIPIDAVFQKDEMIDIIGVTKGKGYEGVVTRWGVTRLPRKTHRGLRKVACIGAWHPARVSFTVARAGQNGYHHRTEMNKKIYKLGKAGNESHAAMTDYDRTEKDITPIGGFPHYGVVKEDYLEIKLKFIDTSSKFGHGRFQTTQEKAKFYGKLKA
;
A
#
# COMPACT_ATOMS: atom_id res chain seq x y z
N MET A 1 7.03 -11.58 13.26
CA MET A 1 5.91 -10.70 12.88
C MET A 1 4.59 -11.28 13.41
N LYS A 2 3.95 -10.65 14.40
CA LYS A 2 2.73 -11.18 15.05
C LYS A 2 1.43 -10.95 14.25
N GLY A 3 1.49 -10.48 13.00
CA GLY A 3 0.32 -10.26 12.11
C GLY A 3 0.39 -10.94 10.73
N LEU A 4 1.59 -11.12 10.16
CA LEU A 4 1.81 -11.84 8.90
C LEU A 4 2.19 -13.30 9.17
N LYS A 5 1.54 -14.25 8.48
CA LYS A 5 1.77 -15.70 8.67
C LYS A 5 3.12 -16.18 8.12
N GLN A 6 3.71 -15.44 7.18
CA GLN A 6 4.98 -15.79 6.57
C GLN A 6 6.13 -15.65 7.58
N LYS A 7 6.94 -16.71 7.70
CA LYS A 7 8.13 -16.74 8.57
C LYS A 7 9.45 -16.48 7.83
N LYS A 8 9.44 -16.63 6.51
CA LYS A 8 10.62 -16.48 5.65
C LYS A 8 10.98 -15.00 5.47
N ALA A 9 12.24 -14.66 5.70
CA ALA A 9 12.78 -13.32 5.45
C ALA A 9 12.88 -13.01 3.94
N HIS A 10 12.76 -11.73 3.61
CA HIS A 10 13.00 -11.21 2.26
C HIS A 10 14.44 -10.73 2.15
N LEU A 11 15.21 -11.29 1.21
CA LEU A 11 16.56 -10.84 0.91
C LEU A 11 16.49 -9.84 -0.25
N MET A 12 17.16 -8.70 -0.09
CA MET A 12 17.28 -7.66 -1.09
C MET A 12 18.62 -6.95 -0.94
N GLU A 13 19.06 -6.29 -2.00
CA GLU A 13 20.24 -5.44 -2.00
C GLU A 13 19.84 -3.96 -1.94
N ILE A 14 20.64 -3.16 -1.24
CA ILE A 14 20.46 -1.72 -1.12
C ILE A 14 21.81 -1.08 -1.44
N GLN A 15 21.82 -0.14 -2.38
CA GLN A 15 23.03 0.58 -2.77
C GLN A 15 23.44 1.59 -1.69
N VAL A 16 24.72 1.59 -1.32
CA VAL A 16 25.32 2.62 -0.44
C VAL A 16 25.82 3.80 -1.28
N ASN A 17 25.31 4.99 -0.98
CA ASN A 17 25.63 6.25 -1.66
C ASN A 17 26.44 7.19 -0.76
N GLY A 18 27.21 8.10 -1.37
CA GLY A 18 28.10 9.05 -0.66
C GLY A 18 29.54 8.55 -0.46
N GLY A 19 30.49 9.47 -0.29
CA GLY A 19 31.90 9.17 0.01
C GLY A 19 32.69 8.47 -1.11
N THR A 20 33.92 8.05 -0.78
CA THR A 20 34.78 7.24 -1.65
C THR A 20 34.44 5.75 -1.52
N ILE A 21 34.93 4.91 -2.46
CA ILE A 21 34.67 3.46 -2.46
C ILE A 21 35.13 2.81 -1.15
N ALA A 22 36.33 3.15 -0.66
CA ALA A 22 36.84 2.63 0.60
C ALA A 22 35.91 2.98 1.79
N GLN A 23 35.46 4.24 1.86
CA GLN A 23 34.54 4.68 2.92
C GLN A 23 33.19 3.94 2.87
N LYS A 24 32.66 3.63 1.68
CA LYS A 24 31.43 2.85 1.55
C LYS A 24 31.59 1.43 2.08
N VAL A 25 32.73 0.80 1.81
CA VAL A 25 33.05 -0.55 2.29
C VAL A 25 33.16 -0.55 3.81
N ASP A 26 33.92 0.38 4.38
CA ASP A 26 34.07 0.52 5.83
C ASP A 26 32.74 0.80 6.53
N PHE A 27 31.92 1.68 5.93
CA PHE A 27 30.56 1.95 6.40
C PHE A 27 29.72 0.67 6.41
N ALA A 28 29.67 -0.08 5.31
CA ALA A 28 28.88 -1.31 5.23
C ALA A 28 29.35 -2.36 6.25
N TYR A 29 30.65 -2.54 6.44
CA TYR A 29 31.20 -3.42 7.47
C TYR A 29 30.82 -2.96 8.89
N GLY A 30 30.82 -1.66 9.17
CA GLY A 30 30.44 -1.11 10.47
C GLY A 30 28.98 -1.40 10.87
N PHE A 31 28.10 -1.59 9.89
CA PHE A 31 26.68 -1.95 10.09
C PHE A 31 26.40 -3.46 9.97
N PHE A 32 27.42 -4.28 9.75
CA PHE A 32 27.24 -5.73 9.69
C PHE A 32 26.65 -6.28 10.99
N GLU A 33 25.68 -7.19 10.88
CA GLU A 33 24.91 -7.78 12.00
C GLU A 33 24.15 -6.78 12.89
N LYS A 34 24.09 -5.50 12.52
CA LYS A 34 23.31 -4.48 13.24
C LYS A 34 21.99 -4.21 12.53
N GLN A 35 20.95 -3.96 13.33
CA GLN A 35 19.66 -3.53 12.79
C GLN A 35 19.74 -2.06 12.37
N ILE A 36 19.30 -1.77 11.14
CA ILE A 36 19.17 -0.41 10.63
C ILE A 36 17.68 -0.01 10.73
N PRO A 37 17.32 0.97 11.56
CA PRO A 37 15.94 1.43 11.68
C PRO A 37 15.54 2.37 10.54
N ILE A 38 14.25 2.55 10.33
CA ILE A 38 13.72 3.30 9.17
C ILE A 38 13.95 4.82 9.26
N ASP A 39 14.01 5.34 10.48
CA ASP A 39 14.32 6.74 10.80
C ASP A 39 15.77 7.13 10.50
N ALA A 40 16.67 6.15 10.36
CA ALA A 40 18.05 6.37 9.91
C ALA A 40 18.18 6.51 8.38
N VAL A 41 17.15 6.10 7.62
CA VAL A 41 17.19 6.08 6.14
C VAL A 41 16.34 7.19 5.54
N PHE A 42 15.16 7.43 6.10
CA PHE A 42 14.20 8.40 5.56
C PHE A 42 13.86 9.48 6.58
N GLN A 43 13.51 10.65 6.08
CA GLN A 43 13.10 11.79 6.90
C GLN A 43 11.62 12.14 6.71
N LYS A 44 11.08 12.83 7.73
CA LYS A 44 9.73 13.41 7.63
C LYS A 44 9.73 14.46 6.50
N ASP A 45 8.63 14.52 5.77
CA ASP A 45 8.40 15.45 4.65
C ASP A 45 9.26 15.20 3.40
N GLU A 46 10.07 14.14 3.37
CA GLU A 46 10.82 13.70 2.21
C GLU A 46 9.89 13.15 1.10
N MET A 47 10.28 13.35 -0.15
CA MET A 47 9.61 12.78 -1.33
C MET A 47 10.32 11.49 -1.74
N ILE A 48 9.61 10.37 -1.63
CA ILE A 48 10.12 9.03 -1.97
C ILE A 48 9.35 8.42 -3.14
N ASP A 49 9.98 7.48 -3.82
CA ASP A 49 9.33 6.64 -4.82
C ASP A 49 9.03 5.26 -4.23
N ILE A 50 7.83 4.73 -4.49
CA ILE A 50 7.40 3.44 -3.98
C ILE A 50 7.43 2.42 -5.10
N ILE A 51 8.21 1.37 -4.90
CA ILE A 51 8.30 0.26 -5.83
C ILE A 51 7.57 -0.93 -5.23
N GLY A 52 6.70 -1.56 -6.00
CA GLY A 52 5.96 -2.72 -5.51
C GLY A 52 5.23 -3.48 -6.61
N VAL A 53 4.57 -4.56 -6.18
CA VAL A 53 3.73 -5.39 -7.04
C VAL A 53 2.27 -5.10 -6.74
N THR A 54 1.52 -4.73 -7.78
CA THR A 54 0.08 -4.44 -7.67
C THR A 54 -0.73 -5.67 -7.25
N LYS A 55 -1.89 -5.47 -6.63
CA LYS A 55 -2.80 -6.58 -6.29
C LYS A 55 -3.19 -7.38 -7.54
N GLY A 56 -3.01 -8.70 -7.50
CA GLY A 56 -3.44 -9.60 -8.57
C GLY A 56 -4.96 -9.61 -8.72
N LYS A 57 -5.44 -9.51 -9.97
CA LYS A 57 -6.86 -9.66 -10.34
C LYS A 57 -7.12 -10.88 -11.24
N GLY A 58 -6.06 -11.58 -11.64
CA GLY A 58 -6.13 -12.76 -12.49
C GLY A 58 -6.45 -12.41 -13.94
N TYR A 59 -7.15 -13.31 -14.63
CA TYR A 59 -7.54 -13.12 -16.03
C TYR A 59 -8.75 -12.19 -16.13
N GLU A 60 -8.57 -11.04 -16.77
CA GLU A 60 -9.59 -10.00 -16.92
C GLU A 60 -9.92 -9.74 -18.38
N GLY A 61 -11.16 -9.29 -18.62
CA GLY A 61 -11.63 -8.89 -19.94
C GLY A 61 -11.03 -7.57 -20.42
N VAL A 62 -11.23 -7.25 -21.70
CA VAL A 62 -10.69 -6.02 -22.32
C VAL A 62 -11.15 -4.74 -21.61
N VAL A 63 -12.38 -4.71 -21.11
CA VAL A 63 -13.00 -3.53 -20.47
C VAL A 63 -12.29 -3.17 -19.17
N THR A 64 -12.06 -4.13 -18.28
CA THR A 64 -11.45 -3.92 -16.96
C THR A 64 -9.92 -3.84 -17.04
N ARG A 65 -9.31 -4.50 -18.04
CA ARG A 65 -7.86 -4.48 -18.26
C ARG A 65 -7.38 -3.20 -18.95
N TRP A 66 -8.11 -2.73 -19.97
CA TRP A 66 -7.70 -1.61 -20.83
C TRP A 66 -8.62 -0.39 -20.77
N GLY A 67 -9.75 -0.46 -20.05
CA GLY A 67 -10.68 0.67 -19.93
C GLY A 67 -11.53 0.93 -21.19
N VAL A 68 -11.62 -0.02 -22.12
CA VAL A 68 -12.41 0.17 -23.35
C VAL A 68 -13.92 0.20 -23.08
N THR A 69 -14.64 1.02 -23.83
CA THR A 69 -16.10 1.15 -23.73
C THR A 69 -16.80 -0.16 -24.10
N ARG A 70 -17.90 -0.47 -23.40
CA ARG A 70 -18.76 -1.63 -23.69
C ARG A 70 -19.59 -1.37 -24.95
N LEU A 71 -19.88 -2.42 -25.71
CA LEU A 71 -20.76 -2.33 -26.88
C LEU A 71 -22.24 -2.14 -26.47
N PRO A 72 -23.09 -1.60 -27.36
CA PRO A 72 -24.51 -1.37 -27.10
C PRO A 72 -25.25 -2.66 -26.72
N ARG A 73 -26.22 -2.55 -25.80
CA ARG A 73 -26.95 -3.69 -25.21
C ARG A 73 -27.48 -4.73 -26.21
N LYS A 74 -27.88 -4.30 -27.42
CA LYS A 74 -28.44 -5.18 -28.48
C LYS A 74 -27.37 -5.88 -29.33
N THR A 75 -26.09 -5.80 -28.98
CA THR A 75 -25.02 -6.47 -29.73
C THR A 75 -25.12 -7.99 -29.56
N HIS A 76 -25.18 -8.70 -30.68
CA HIS A 76 -25.19 -10.16 -30.68
C HIS A 76 -23.82 -10.74 -30.25
N ARG A 77 -23.85 -11.83 -29.48
CA ARG A 77 -22.67 -12.53 -28.95
C ARG A 77 -21.74 -11.64 -28.11
N GLY A 78 -22.32 -10.89 -27.17
CA GLY A 78 -21.59 -10.28 -26.06
C GLY A 78 -21.24 -8.80 -26.23
N LEU A 79 -21.15 -8.12 -25.08
CA LEU A 79 -21.02 -6.66 -24.97
C LEU A 79 -19.64 -6.18 -24.49
N ARG A 80 -18.89 -7.04 -23.80
CA ARG A 80 -17.61 -6.71 -23.15
C ARG A 80 -16.44 -7.16 -24.02
N LYS A 81 -16.41 -6.71 -25.28
CA LYS A 81 -15.40 -7.06 -26.28
C LYS A 81 -15.01 -5.83 -27.10
N VAL A 82 -13.82 -5.87 -27.69
CA VAL A 82 -13.45 -4.94 -28.76
C VAL A 82 -14.10 -5.44 -30.04
N ALA A 83 -14.71 -4.54 -30.82
CA ALA A 83 -15.43 -4.91 -32.04
C ALA A 83 -14.48 -5.27 -33.19
N CYS A 84 -13.62 -4.34 -33.61
CA CYS A 84 -12.62 -4.54 -34.65
C CYS A 84 -11.22 -4.65 -34.04
N ILE A 85 -10.48 -5.71 -34.37
CA ILE A 85 -9.14 -6.00 -33.82
C ILE A 85 -7.99 -5.66 -34.78
N GLY A 86 -8.30 -5.13 -35.97
CA GLY A 86 -7.31 -4.77 -36.98
C GLY A 86 -7.96 -4.56 -38.36
N ALA A 87 -7.27 -3.82 -39.22
CA ALA A 87 -7.62 -3.75 -40.64
C ALA A 87 -7.24 -5.06 -41.36
N TRP A 88 -7.68 -5.22 -42.61
CA TRP A 88 -7.34 -6.39 -43.43
C TRP A 88 -5.82 -6.48 -43.67
N HIS A 89 -5.20 -5.36 -44.04
CA HIS A 89 -3.76 -5.25 -44.22
C HIS A 89 -3.21 -4.27 -43.19
N PRO A 90 -2.23 -4.64 -42.35
CA PRO A 90 -1.49 -5.91 -42.33
C PRO A 90 -2.32 -7.08 -41.77
N ALA A 91 -2.11 -8.30 -42.31
CA ALA A 91 -2.82 -9.53 -41.91
C ALA A 91 -2.30 -10.11 -40.57
N ARG A 92 -2.24 -9.26 -39.53
CA ARG A 92 -1.84 -9.62 -38.17
C ARG A 92 -2.50 -8.68 -37.16
N VAL A 93 -2.76 -9.19 -35.96
CA VAL A 93 -3.25 -8.36 -34.86
C VAL A 93 -2.08 -7.57 -34.27
N SER A 94 -2.22 -6.25 -34.17
CA SER A 94 -1.19 -5.41 -33.54
C SER A 94 -1.13 -5.65 -32.03
N PHE A 95 0.08 -5.58 -31.46
CA PHE A 95 0.30 -5.65 -30.01
C PHE A 95 -0.35 -4.48 -29.26
N THR A 96 -0.60 -3.36 -29.94
CA THR A 96 -1.28 -2.19 -29.38
C THR A 96 -2.78 -2.40 -29.19
N VAL A 97 -3.36 -3.43 -29.79
CA VAL A 97 -4.80 -3.72 -29.71
C VAL A 97 -5.12 -4.30 -28.34
N ALA A 98 -6.11 -3.70 -27.67
CA ALA A 98 -6.58 -4.16 -26.37
C ALA A 98 -7.12 -5.60 -26.43
N ARG A 99 -6.49 -6.51 -25.68
CA ARG A 99 -6.90 -7.92 -25.55
C ARG A 99 -7.06 -8.32 -24.09
N ALA A 100 -7.95 -9.28 -23.82
CA ALA A 100 -8.11 -9.87 -22.50
C ALA A 100 -6.82 -10.56 -22.06
N GLY A 101 -6.65 -10.76 -20.75
CA GLY A 101 -5.45 -11.37 -20.20
C GLY A 101 -5.22 -10.99 -18.74
N GLN A 102 -4.01 -11.26 -18.25
CA GLN A 102 -3.62 -10.94 -16.88
C GLN A 102 -3.78 -9.44 -16.57
N ASN A 103 -4.40 -9.15 -15.42
CA ASN A 103 -4.49 -7.82 -14.85
C ASN A 103 -4.08 -7.86 -13.36
N GLY A 104 -3.28 -6.89 -12.95
CA GLY A 104 -2.67 -6.87 -11.62
C GLY A 104 -1.53 -7.89 -11.48
N TYR A 105 -0.86 -7.86 -10.32
CA TYR A 105 0.42 -8.54 -10.10
C TYR A 105 1.54 -8.05 -11.04
N HIS A 106 1.45 -6.79 -11.43
CA HIS A 106 2.48 -6.13 -12.22
C HIS A 106 3.41 -5.31 -11.31
N HIS A 107 4.71 -5.33 -11.61
CA HIS A 107 5.71 -4.46 -10.99
C HIS A 107 5.49 -3.01 -11.41
N ARG A 108 5.39 -2.09 -10.45
CA ARG A 108 5.14 -0.66 -10.69
C ARG A 108 5.96 0.18 -9.73
N THR A 109 6.34 1.35 -10.22
CA THR A 109 6.92 2.43 -9.44
C THR A 109 5.90 3.57 -9.40
N GLU A 110 5.53 3.98 -8.19
CA GLU A 110 4.71 5.16 -7.96
C GLU A 110 5.57 6.26 -7.37
N MET A 111 5.85 7.28 -8.18
CA MET A 111 6.80 8.33 -7.84
C MET A 111 6.17 9.44 -6.98
N ASN A 112 7.04 10.24 -6.34
CA ASN A 112 6.67 11.49 -5.68
C ASN A 112 5.67 11.32 -4.53
N LYS A 113 5.95 10.38 -3.63
CA LYS A 113 5.16 10.14 -2.43
C LYS A 113 5.81 10.81 -1.23
N LYS A 114 5.09 11.77 -0.66
CA LYS A 114 5.54 12.48 0.53
C LYS A 114 5.38 11.60 1.77
N ILE A 115 6.41 11.53 2.61
CA ILE A 115 6.33 10.96 3.96
C ILE A 115 5.74 12.02 4.90
N TYR A 116 4.60 11.75 5.53
CA TYR A 116 3.97 12.64 6.49
C TYR A 116 4.41 12.38 7.93
N LYS A 117 4.64 11.11 8.27
CA LYS A 117 5.00 10.72 9.64
C LYS A 117 5.82 9.43 9.63
N LEU A 118 6.78 9.36 10.54
CA LEU A 118 7.50 8.14 10.89
C LEU A 118 7.12 7.81 12.33
N GLY A 119 6.41 6.70 12.53
CA GLY A 119 6.04 6.22 13.85
C GLY A 119 6.99 5.13 14.30
N LYS A 120 7.56 5.27 15.49
CA LYS A 120 8.54 4.33 16.05
C LYS A 120 7.93 3.56 17.21
N ALA A 121 7.94 2.24 17.15
CA ALA A 121 7.34 1.39 18.17
C ALA A 121 7.90 1.72 19.57
N GLY A 122 7.00 1.88 20.55
CA GLY A 122 7.35 2.21 21.93
C GLY A 122 7.65 3.69 22.20
N ASN A 123 7.65 4.56 21.16
CA ASN A 123 7.72 6.01 21.31
C ASN A 123 6.34 6.66 21.10
N GLU A 124 6.18 7.89 21.61
CA GLU A 124 4.97 8.72 21.39
C GLU A 124 4.66 8.94 19.91
N SER A 125 5.69 8.93 19.05
CA SER A 125 5.53 9.06 17.60
C SER A 125 4.74 7.91 16.96
N HIS A 126 4.59 6.76 17.65
CA HIS A 126 3.76 5.64 17.21
C HIS A 126 2.26 5.91 17.31
N ALA A 127 1.86 6.82 18.21
CA ALA A 127 0.46 7.20 18.32
C ALA A 127 0.03 7.98 17.08
N ALA A 128 -1.21 7.78 16.62
CA ALA A 128 -1.82 8.56 15.54
C ALA A 128 -2.39 9.91 16.01
N MET A 129 -1.90 10.47 17.13
CA MET A 129 -2.32 11.80 17.57
C MET A 129 -1.57 12.90 16.83
N THR A 130 -2.23 14.05 16.74
CA THR A 130 -1.67 15.34 16.34
C THR A 130 -1.83 16.36 17.47
N ASP A 131 -1.13 17.49 17.41
CA ASP A 131 -1.21 18.54 18.44
C ASP A 131 -2.65 19.11 18.63
N TYR A 132 -3.52 18.90 17.65
CA TYR A 132 -4.93 19.33 17.68
C TYR A 132 -5.89 18.25 18.19
N ASP A 133 -5.44 17.00 18.30
CA ASP A 133 -6.26 15.90 18.78
C ASP A 133 -6.35 15.90 20.31
N ARG A 134 -7.57 15.76 20.84
CA ARG A 134 -7.82 15.67 22.29
C ARG A 134 -7.73 14.26 22.84
N THR A 135 -7.65 13.26 21.97
CA THR A 135 -7.68 11.84 22.36
C THR A 135 -6.43 11.14 21.86
N GLU A 136 -5.74 10.48 22.79
CA GLU A 136 -4.68 9.53 22.47
C GLU A 136 -5.27 8.35 21.69
N LYS A 137 -4.70 8.11 20.53
CA LYS A 137 -5.14 7.06 19.60
C LYS A 137 -3.93 6.41 18.98
N ASP A 138 -3.96 5.10 18.90
CA ASP A 138 -2.96 4.31 18.17
C ASP A 138 -3.26 4.36 16.65
N ILE A 139 -2.25 4.09 15.82
CA ILE A 139 -2.42 4.02 14.36
C ILE A 139 -3.30 2.84 13.93
N THR A 140 -3.37 1.80 14.75
CA THR A 140 -4.23 0.64 14.47
C THR A 140 -5.69 1.00 14.75
N PRO A 141 -6.60 0.89 13.77
CA PRO A 141 -8.02 1.17 13.99
C PRO A 141 -8.67 0.14 14.90
N ILE A 142 -9.83 0.49 15.47
CA ILE A 142 -10.60 -0.42 16.31
C ILE A 142 -10.94 -1.70 15.53
N GLY A 143 -10.54 -2.86 16.06
CA GLY A 143 -10.72 -4.17 15.41
C GLY A 143 -9.59 -4.56 14.45
N GLY A 144 -8.57 -3.72 14.29
CA GLY A 144 -7.42 -3.96 13.41
C GLY A 144 -7.71 -3.65 11.94
N PHE A 145 -6.65 -3.63 11.14
CA PHE A 145 -6.76 -3.46 9.69
C PHE A 145 -7.35 -4.71 9.04
N PRO A 146 -8.40 -4.59 8.20
CA PRO A 146 -9.00 -5.73 7.51
C PRO A 146 -7.97 -6.54 6.72
N HIS A 147 -7.97 -7.86 6.90
CA HIS A 147 -7.05 -8.81 6.26
C HIS A 147 -5.55 -8.60 6.57
N TYR A 148 -5.20 -7.74 7.54
CA TYR A 148 -3.83 -7.49 7.97
C TYR A 148 -3.64 -7.69 9.48
N GLY A 149 -4.50 -7.07 10.30
CA GLY A 149 -4.44 -7.13 11.76
C GLY A 149 -3.88 -5.85 12.38
N VAL A 150 -3.06 -6.01 13.43
CA VAL A 150 -2.57 -4.92 14.28
C VAL A 150 -1.14 -4.53 13.90
N VAL A 151 -0.86 -3.23 13.82
CA VAL A 151 0.49 -2.69 13.59
C VAL A 151 1.17 -2.50 14.95
N LYS A 152 2.32 -3.15 15.16
CA LYS A 152 3.07 -3.08 16.43
C LYS A 152 4.53 -2.63 16.27
N GLU A 153 5.01 -2.60 15.04
CA GLU A 153 6.38 -2.21 14.69
C GLU A 153 6.38 -0.77 14.17
N ASP A 154 7.56 -0.27 13.81
CA ASP A 154 7.73 1.02 13.14
C ASP A 154 6.88 1.12 11.86
N TYR A 155 6.32 2.29 11.58
CA TYR A 155 5.49 2.53 10.41
C TYR A 155 5.82 3.85 9.72
N LEU A 156 5.54 3.89 8.41
CA LEU A 156 5.57 5.11 7.61
C LEU A 156 4.14 5.51 7.24
N GLU A 157 3.83 6.77 7.51
CA GLU A 157 2.67 7.43 6.94
C GLU A 157 3.09 8.13 5.66
N ILE A 158 2.60 7.62 4.54
CA ILE A 158 2.88 8.15 3.20
C ILE A 158 1.61 8.86 2.72
N LYS A 159 1.73 9.86 1.84
CA LYS A 159 0.60 10.52 1.17
C LYS A 159 -0.43 9.53 0.63
N LEU A 160 -1.44 9.29 1.47
CA LEU A 160 -2.62 8.48 1.22
C LEU A 160 -3.82 9.41 1.08
N LYS A 161 -4.87 8.92 0.42
CA LYS A 161 -6.07 9.70 0.07
C LYS A 161 -6.85 10.20 1.31
N PHE A 162 -6.72 9.53 2.46
CA PHE A 162 -7.19 9.91 3.80
C PHE A 162 -6.75 8.85 4.82
N ILE A 163 -6.48 9.21 6.08
CA ILE A 163 -6.21 8.27 7.17
C ILE A 163 -7.25 8.51 8.27
N ASP A 164 -7.94 7.43 8.63
CA ASP A 164 -8.97 7.38 9.67
C ASP A 164 -8.71 6.16 10.56
N THR A 165 -8.74 6.37 11.87
CA THR A 165 -8.58 5.33 12.91
C THR A 165 -9.90 4.67 13.29
N SER A 166 -11.02 5.14 12.74
CA SER A 166 -12.29 4.46 12.89
C SER A 166 -12.26 3.04 12.29
N SER A 167 -13.18 2.18 12.75
CA SER A 167 -13.30 0.82 12.22
C SER A 167 -13.44 0.84 10.70
N LYS A 168 -12.52 0.15 10.01
CA LYS A 168 -12.60 -0.07 8.55
C LYS A 168 -13.47 -1.28 8.18
N PHE A 169 -14.01 -1.98 9.17
CA PHE A 169 -15.08 -2.95 8.98
C PHE A 169 -16.43 -2.23 9.05
N GLY A 170 -17.14 -2.15 7.92
CA GLY A 170 -18.42 -1.44 7.81
C GLY A 170 -18.24 0.08 7.80
N HIS A 171 -19.16 0.81 8.43
CA HIS A 171 -19.09 2.27 8.61
C HIS A 171 -18.57 2.58 10.02
N GLY A 172 -17.31 3.01 10.14
CA GLY A 172 -16.72 3.41 11.40
C GLY A 172 -17.31 4.72 11.93
N ARG A 173 -17.76 4.72 13.19
CA ARG A 173 -18.35 5.90 13.87
C ARG A 173 -17.50 6.44 15.04
N PHE A 174 -16.64 5.61 15.61
CA PHE A 174 -15.83 5.95 16.79
C PHE A 174 -14.36 5.77 16.46
N GLN A 175 -13.52 6.67 16.97
CA GLN A 175 -12.07 6.67 16.77
C GLN A 175 -11.36 5.78 17.80
N THR A 176 -11.87 5.74 19.03
CA THR A 176 -11.29 4.91 20.10
C THR A 176 -12.32 3.97 20.73
N THR A 177 -11.84 2.88 21.33
CA THR A 177 -12.70 1.95 22.10
C THR A 177 -13.30 2.61 23.33
N GLN A 178 -12.58 3.55 23.94
CA GLN A 178 -13.05 4.34 25.08
C GLN A 178 -14.23 5.24 24.68
N GLU A 179 -14.15 5.90 23.52
CA GLU A 179 -15.25 6.70 22.97
C GLU A 179 -16.50 5.84 22.74
N LYS A 180 -16.33 4.67 22.13
CA LYS A 180 -17.41 3.69 21.92
C LYS A 180 -18.06 3.25 23.23
N ALA A 181 -17.25 2.92 24.24
CA ALA A 181 -17.74 2.50 25.54
C ALA A 181 -18.49 3.62 26.27
N LYS A 182 -17.98 4.87 26.20
CA LYS A 182 -18.64 6.05 26.75
C LYS A 182 -19.99 6.33 26.08
N PHE A 183 -20.08 6.14 24.76
CA PHE A 183 -21.31 6.37 24.01
C PHE A 183 -22.40 5.34 24.33
N TYR A 184 -22.05 4.05 24.36
CA TYR A 184 -23.04 2.97 24.56
C TYR A 184 -23.32 2.63 26.03
N GLY A 185 -22.44 3.01 26.96
CA GLY A 185 -22.59 2.69 28.38
C GLY A 185 -22.48 1.19 28.70
N LYS A 186 -23.12 0.75 29.80
CA LYS A 186 -23.16 -0.67 30.19
C LYS A 186 -24.10 -1.44 29.26
N LEU A 187 -23.53 -2.36 28.49
CA LEU A 187 -24.26 -3.31 27.66
C LEU A 187 -24.17 -4.72 28.27
N LYS A 188 -25.09 -5.60 27.87
CA LYS A 188 -25.01 -7.03 28.15
C LYS A 188 -23.91 -7.64 27.25
N ALA A 189 -22.96 -8.35 27.86
CA ALA A 189 -21.88 -9.05 27.16
C ALA A 189 -22.43 -10.21 26.32
#